data_AF-A0A958MDR9-F1
#
_entry.id   AF-A0A958MDR9-F1
#
_cell.length_a   1.000
_cell.length_b   1.000
_cell.length_c   1.000
_cell.angle_alpha   90.00
_cell.angle_beta   90.00
_cell.angle_gamma   90.00
#
_symmetry.space_group_name_H-M   'P 1'
#
loop_
_entity.id
_entity.type
_entity.pdbx_description
1 polymer ?
#
loop_
_entity_poly.entity_id
_entity_poly.type
_entity_poly.pdbx_seq_one_letter_code
_entity_poly.pdbx_strand_id
1 'polypeptide(L)'
;MAKLILLLIFMLPNLLLDAQVVGTHASGARQKTFFEQAFTIGGANEERSRRIITLSDGGYLIVGGTQSDGAGDFDALLVKLKPNGQIDWAKTIGGTDWDYFKGAIEAGGAIYAYGETYSGDAGGGDAFIAKLNLTTGAIIWDRVIGGSADYDQFYDAAEAGDGNIVFAGQTYSDGAGGADAFIVKVNASTGAIIWDRTVGGSNDEWISGIVKTADDGFVLVGDTYSDGAGDEDAFVFKINSSGTVQWDKTLGGASYDWFERAVVVDDGNVIIAGNTWSIGQGLGDALVVKINPSTGAIIWSKVMGGSNEEWEEHITKTRDGNVVISGGAEVCGSWWEGHVFKLDQSDGSLIWSRIAGDCDNNNGVDSWFQAHTETSDGGILAFGDVWYYGAGDQDFYVVKMSPKGNIPGGHQWVENDTYGSTIANATGLTYANADTADTEANADTADTEANADSADTEAAATDADSVFYVVGPAPFSFTDQTNVALSSTINSNILQITGLKHPAQMWIQNGNYRICSDAACSSEVQTWTSSNRILIYNNQYLQIRRTSAGTNNTASTVSIWVGATKDVWSITTLP
;
A
#
# COMPACT_ATOMS: atom_id res chain seq x y z
N MET A 1 8.84 -22.28 -22.06
CA MET A 1 9.39 -23.05 -20.90
C MET A 1 10.67 -22.35 -20.49
N ALA A 2 10.57 -21.56 -19.43
CA ALA A 2 11.62 -20.63 -19.03
C ALA A 2 12.97 -21.34 -18.76
N LYS A 3 14.05 -20.78 -19.29
CA LYS A 3 15.40 -21.31 -19.05
C LYS A 3 16.01 -20.59 -17.86
N LEU A 4 16.67 -21.37 -16.99
CA LEU A 4 17.47 -20.81 -15.92
C LEU A 4 18.89 -20.55 -16.42
N ILE A 5 19.30 -19.30 -16.48
CA ILE A 5 20.65 -18.89 -16.88
C ILE A 5 21.46 -18.59 -15.60
N LEU A 6 22.69 -19.10 -15.53
CA LEU A 6 23.58 -18.87 -14.39
C LEU A 6 24.42 -17.62 -14.65
N LEU A 7 24.16 -16.56 -13.89
CA LEU A 7 24.91 -15.31 -13.97
C LEU A 7 26.11 -15.31 -13.00
N LEU A 8 27.25 -14.77 -13.45
CA LEU A 8 28.38 -14.42 -12.59
C LEU A 8 28.25 -12.95 -12.19
N ILE A 9 27.58 -12.67 -11.07
CA ILE A 9 27.42 -11.31 -10.54
C ILE A 9 28.71 -10.84 -9.88
N PHE A 10 29.17 -9.64 -10.22
CA PHE A 10 30.27 -8.98 -9.53
C PHE A 10 29.73 -8.15 -8.36
N MET A 11 29.94 -8.60 -7.13
CA MET A 11 29.71 -7.76 -5.96
C MET A 11 30.90 -6.83 -5.74
N LEU A 12 30.64 -5.52 -5.78
CA LEU A 12 31.58 -4.54 -5.24
C LEU A 12 31.30 -4.36 -3.73
N PRO A 13 32.30 -4.55 -2.84
CA PRO A 13 32.10 -4.36 -1.42
C PRO A 13 32.07 -2.87 -1.05
N ASN A 14 31.09 -2.53 -0.20
CA ASN A 14 30.96 -1.34 0.63
C ASN A 14 30.98 0.02 -0.09
N LEU A 15 29.79 0.63 -0.16
CA LEU A 15 29.62 2.05 -0.46
C LEU A 15 30.44 2.93 0.49
N LEU A 16 31.13 3.91 -0.09
CA LEU A 16 31.40 5.20 0.56
C LEU A 16 30.13 6.04 0.36
N LEU A 17 29.12 5.78 1.18
CA LEU A 17 27.89 6.57 1.18
C LEU A 17 28.20 7.90 1.85
N ASP A 18 28.41 8.96 1.05
CA ASP A 18 28.50 10.32 1.58
C ASP A 18 27.07 10.76 1.90
N ALA A 19 26.53 10.30 3.03
CA ALA A 19 25.27 10.81 3.56
C ALA A 19 25.51 12.26 3.98
N GLN A 20 25.42 13.18 3.03
CA GLN A 20 25.43 14.59 3.36
C GLN A 20 24.07 14.92 3.95
N VAL A 21 24.07 15.20 5.25
CA VAL A 21 23.02 16.02 5.85
C VAL A 21 23.13 17.37 5.15
N VAL A 22 22.31 17.60 4.12
CA VAL A 22 22.18 18.93 3.52
C VAL A 22 21.60 19.81 4.63
N GLY A 23 22.46 20.69 5.16
CA GLY A 23 22.20 21.41 6.40
C GLY A 23 20.92 22.25 6.36
N THR A 24 20.42 22.59 7.55
CA THR A 24 19.36 23.58 7.72
C THR A 24 19.78 24.91 7.08
N HIS A 25 19.07 25.36 6.04
CA HIS A 25 19.26 26.71 5.54
C HIS A 25 18.78 27.72 6.58
N ALA A 26 19.73 28.46 7.16
CA ALA A 26 19.45 29.69 7.87
C ALA A 26 19.44 30.86 6.86
N SER A 27 18.26 31.26 6.40
CA SER A 27 18.06 32.61 5.85
C SER A 27 16.76 33.19 6.41
N GLY A 28 16.84 34.47 6.78
CA GLY A 28 15.87 35.12 7.66
C GLY A 28 14.50 35.33 7.05
N ALA A 29 13.52 35.38 7.96
CA ALA A 29 12.09 35.72 7.80
C ALA A 29 11.16 34.56 7.38
N ARG A 30 10.54 33.97 8.42
CA ARG A 30 9.29 33.17 8.40
C ARG A 30 9.24 31.97 7.44
N GLN A 31 10.05 30.95 7.69
CA GLN A 31 9.63 29.56 7.44
C GLN A 31 10.09 28.70 8.61
N LYS A 32 9.15 28.02 9.28
CA LYS A 32 9.45 27.07 10.34
C LYS A 32 9.64 25.70 9.70
N THR A 33 10.90 25.32 9.62
CA THR A 33 11.46 24.06 9.16
C THR A 33 10.77 22.84 9.77
N PHE A 34 10.40 21.86 8.94
CA PHE A 34 10.19 20.47 9.36
C PHE A 34 10.61 19.53 8.23
N PHE A 35 11.88 19.15 8.25
CA PHE A 35 12.37 17.90 7.69
C PHE A 35 13.06 17.19 8.86
N GLU A 36 12.55 16.04 9.31
CA GLU A 36 13.24 15.30 10.38
C GLU A 36 14.45 14.50 9.88
N GLN A 37 14.61 14.35 8.55
CA GLN A 37 15.87 14.05 7.84
C GLN A 37 15.55 13.96 6.35
N ALA A 38 16.23 14.77 5.53
CA ALA A 38 16.36 14.50 4.09
C ALA A 38 17.77 13.95 3.89
N PHE A 39 17.88 12.81 3.23
CA PHE A 39 19.15 12.20 2.84
C PHE A 39 19.03 11.86 1.36
N THR A 40 20.07 12.17 0.59
CA THR A 40 20.27 11.57 -0.73
C THR A 40 21.02 10.25 -0.54
N ILE A 41 20.68 9.25 -1.35
CA ILE A 41 21.31 7.93 -1.40
C ILE A 41 21.69 7.71 -2.86
N GLY A 42 22.98 7.84 -3.12
CA GLY A 42 23.44 7.90 -4.49
C GLY A 42 24.80 8.58 -4.57
N GLY A 43 25.28 8.74 -5.80
CA GLY A 43 26.57 9.35 -6.07
C GLY A 43 26.44 10.52 -7.03
N ALA A 44 27.37 10.63 -7.98
CA ALA A 44 27.49 11.78 -8.87
C ALA A 44 26.65 11.67 -10.17
N ASN A 45 26.04 10.51 -10.42
CA ASN A 45 25.24 10.19 -11.59
C ASN A 45 23.78 9.92 -11.18
N GLU A 46 22.98 9.33 -12.07
CA GLU A 46 21.54 9.15 -11.87
C GLU A 46 21.21 8.00 -10.91
N GLU A 47 20.34 8.26 -9.93
CA GLU A 47 19.71 7.25 -9.07
C GLU A 47 18.20 7.30 -9.22
N ARG A 48 17.58 6.12 -9.39
CA ARG A 48 16.12 6.01 -9.52
C ARG A 48 15.60 5.03 -8.48
N SER A 49 14.71 5.47 -7.60
CA SER A 49 13.97 4.59 -6.69
C SER A 49 12.69 4.09 -7.37
N ARG A 50 12.22 2.88 -7.04
CA ARG A 50 10.94 2.33 -7.54
C ARG A 50 9.98 1.88 -6.46
N ARG A 51 10.50 1.30 -5.39
CA ARG A 51 9.63 0.73 -4.36
C ARG A 51 10.22 0.91 -2.97
N ILE A 52 9.33 1.17 -2.02
CA ILE A 52 9.62 1.08 -0.59
C ILE A 52 8.74 0.01 0.03
N ILE A 53 9.32 -0.80 0.91
CA ILE A 53 8.55 -1.74 1.73
C ILE A 53 8.90 -1.57 3.20
N THR A 54 7.91 -1.74 4.07
CA THR A 54 8.13 -1.86 5.51
C THR A 54 8.55 -3.30 5.82
N LEU A 55 9.57 -3.46 6.64
CA LEU A 55 10.11 -4.76 7.05
C LEU A 55 9.59 -5.17 8.44
N SER A 56 9.67 -6.46 8.74
CA SER A 56 9.22 -7.08 10.00
C SER A 56 9.99 -6.58 11.23
N ASP A 57 11.22 -6.08 11.04
CA ASP A 57 12.02 -5.43 12.08
C ASP A 57 11.62 -3.96 12.32
N GLY A 58 10.61 -3.46 11.62
CA GLY A 58 10.13 -2.09 11.66
C GLY A 58 10.98 -1.10 10.86
N GLY A 59 12.01 -1.57 10.18
CA GLY A 59 12.79 -0.82 9.20
C GLY A 59 12.09 -0.72 7.85
N TYR A 60 12.82 -0.18 6.88
CA TYR A 60 12.34 0.02 5.50
C TYR A 60 13.38 -0.52 4.51
N LEU A 61 12.94 -0.94 3.34
CA LEU A 61 13.81 -1.26 2.21
C LEU A 61 13.39 -0.41 1.02
N ILE A 62 14.33 0.34 0.46
CA ILE A 62 14.19 1.04 -0.82
C ILE A 62 14.89 0.21 -1.88
N VAL A 63 14.26 0.05 -3.04
CA VAL A 63 14.84 -0.62 -4.22
C VAL A 63 14.69 0.24 -5.47
N GLY A 64 15.61 0.08 -6.40
CA GLY A 64 15.66 0.82 -7.67
C GLY A 64 16.96 0.54 -8.44
N GLY A 65 17.55 1.56 -9.03
CA GLY A 65 18.85 1.47 -9.71
C GLY A 65 19.71 2.73 -9.59
N THR A 66 21.00 2.59 -9.90
CA THR A 66 22.03 3.63 -9.80
C THR A 66 22.98 3.56 -10.99
N GLN A 67 23.42 4.70 -11.51
CA GLN A 67 24.56 4.82 -12.43
C GLN A 67 25.83 5.31 -11.73
N SER A 68 25.74 5.64 -10.44
CA SER A 68 26.88 6.14 -9.68
C SER A 68 27.76 5.03 -9.15
N ASP A 69 27.14 3.92 -8.76
CA ASP A 69 27.80 2.81 -8.07
C ASP A 69 27.51 1.50 -8.80
N GLY A 70 28.56 0.85 -9.30
CA GLY A 70 28.44 -0.42 -10.02
C GLY A 70 29.37 -0.48 -11.23
N ALA A 71 29.05 -1.30 -12.22
CA ALA A 71 29.88 -1.45 -13.42
C ALA A 71 29.04 -1.15 -14.68
N GLY A 72 29.55 -0.25 -15.52
CA GLY A 72 28.88 0.07 -16.78
C GLY A 72 27.70 1.01 -16.60
N ASP A 73 26.52 0.60 -17.07
CA ASP A 73 25.30 1.41 -17.07
C ASP A 73 24.57 1.36 -15.71
N PHE A 74 23.23 1.27 -15.68
CA PHE A 74 22.48 1.20 -14.42
C PHE A 74 22.72 -0.14 -13.73
N ASP A 75 22.97 -0.13 -12.43
CA ASP A 75 22.99 -1.30 -11.57
C ASP A 75 21.85 -1.27 -10.55
N ALA A 76 21.37 -2.43 -10.10
CA ALA A 76 20.26 -2.50 -9.17
C ALA A 76 20.69 -2.08 -7.76
N LEU A 77 19.98 -1.12 -7.17
CA LEU A 77 20.27 -0.55 -5.85
C LEU A 77 19.26 -1.02 -4.80
N LEU A 78 19.75 -1.44 -3.65
CA LEU A 78 18.95 -1.74 -2.46
C LEU A 78 19.50 -0.99 -1.25
N VAL A 79 18.62 -0.35 -0.50
CA VAL A 79 18.99 0.41 0.71
C VAL A 79 18.05 0.04 1.84
N LYS A 80 18.58 -0.67 2.85
CA LYS A 80 17.83 -0.96 4.06
C LYS A 80 18.04 0.14 5.08
N LEU A 81 16.95 0.66 5.60
CA LEU A 81 16.89 1.64 6.67
C LEU A 81 16.42 0.99 7.97
N LYS A 82 16.95 1.46 9.09
CA LYS A 82 16.47 1.16 10.44
C LYS A 82 15.14 1.89 10.70
N PRO A 83 14.38 1.51 11.75
CA PRO A 83 13.14 2.20 12.11
C PRO A 83 13.29 3.71 12.35
N ASN A 84 14.50 4.16 12.68
CA ASN A 84 14.83 5.57 12.90
C ASN A 84 15.29 6.31 11.62
N GLY A 85 15.19 5.68 10.44
CA GLY A 85 15.57 6.25 9.14
C GLY A 85 17.06 6.18 8.82
N GLN A 86 17.92 5.72 9.74
CA GLN A 86 19.34 5.56 9.46
C GLN A 86 19.60 4.36 8.55
N ILE A 87 20.53 4.49 7.62
CA ILE A 87 20.97 3.39 6.77
C ILE A 87 21.55 2.26 7.64
N ASP A 88 21.04 1.05 7.42
CA ASP A 88 21.53 -0.19 8.01
C ASP A 88 22.59 -0.81 7.10
N TRP A 89 22.22 -1.04 5.84
CA TRP A 89 23.13 -1.46 4.77
C TRP A 89 22.59 -0.99 3.41
N ALA A 90 23.51 -0.88 2.44
CA ALA A 90 23.19 -0.65 1.04
C ALA A 90 23.93 -1.68 0.16
N LYS A 91 23.34 -2.04 -0.98
CA LYS A 91 23.86 -3.00 -1.94
C LYS A 91 23.60 -2.54 -3.37
N THR A 92 24.60 -2.74 -4.20
CA THR A 92 24.49 -2.68 -5.66
C THR A 92 24.63 -4.10 -6.20
N ILE A 93 23.77 -4.48 -7.14
CA ILE A 93 23.76 -5.80 -7.79
C ILE A 93 23.57 -5.58 -9.30
N GLY A 94 24.54 -6.00 -10.10
CA GLY A 94 24.47 -5.92 -11.55
C GLY A 94 25.79 -6.33 -12.22
N GLY A 95 25.83 -6.19 -13.54
CA GLY A 95 26.93 -6.53 -14.43
C GLY A 95 27.55 -5.31 -15.08
N THR A 96 27.72 -5.31 -16.41
CA THR A 96 28.24 -4.14 -17.16
C THR A 96 27.18 -3.41 -17.96
N ASP A 97 25.97 -3.98 -17.99
CA ASP A 97 24.84 -3.51 -18.77
C ASP A 97 23.72 -3.10 -17.80
N TRP A 98 22.51 -2.89 -18.30
CA TRP A 98 21.39 -2.39 -17.50
C TRP A 98 20.84 -3.46 -16.53
N ASP A 99 20.93 -3.22 -15.24
CA ASP A 99 20.41 -4.05 -14.16
C ASP A 99 19.53 -3.21 -13.24
N TYR A 100 18.29 -3.66 -12.99
CA TYR A 100 17.33 -2.80 -12.32
C TYR A 100 16.29 -3.58 -11.52
N PHE A 101 16.16 -3.28 -10.22
CA PHE A 101 15.08 -3.84 -9.41
C PHE A 101 13.85 -2.93 -9.41
N LYS A 102 12.71 -3.49 -9.83
CA LYS A 102 11.40 -2.83 -9.83
C LYS A 102 10.73 -2.97 -8.46
N GLY A 103 11.02 -4.04 -7.72
CA GLY A 103 10.40 -4.26 -6.42
C GLY A 103 11.09 -5.27 -5.53
N ALA A 104 10.54 -5.41 -4.32
CA ALA A 104 10.95 -6.42 -3.35
C ALA A 104 9.79 -6.80 -2.42
N ILE A 105 9.89 -8.00 -1.83
CA ILE A 105 9.05 -8.43 -0.70
C ILE A 105 9.92 -9.04 0.41
N GLU A 106 9.45 -8.96 1.65
CA GLU A 106 9.97 -9.78 2.74
C GLU A 106 9.10 -11.04 2.88
N ALA A 107 9.73 -12.21 2.85
CA ALA A 107 9.06 -13.50 3.00
C ALA A 107 9.99 -14.51 3.68
N GLY A 108 9.45 -15.34 4.58
CA GLY A 108 10.24 -16.34 5.30
C GLY A 108 11.52 -15.82 5.99
N GLY A 109 11.55 -14.56 6.42
CA GLY A 109 12.72 -13.91 7.06
C GLY A 109 13.86 -13.55 6.10
N ALA A 110 13.59 -13.45 4.80
CA ALA A 110 14.51 -13.02 3.77
C ALA A 110 13.87 -11.94 2.89
N ILE A 111 14.71 -11.21 2.16
CA ILE A 111 14.27 -10.27 1.12
C ILE A 111 14.32 -10.99 -0.22
N TYR A 112 13.29 -10.82 -1.05
CA TYR A 112 13.30 -11.21 -2.45
C TYR A 112 13.13 -9.95 -3.29
N ALA A 113 14.20 -9.52 -3.96
CA ALA A 113 14.18 -8.40 -4.89
C ALA A 113 14.04 -8.93 -6.32
N TYR A 114 13.36 -8.17 -7.18
CA TYR A 114 13.01 -8.60 -8.53
C TYR A 114 12.91 -7.43 -9.50
N GLY A 115 13.15 -7.72 -10.78
CA GLY A 115 13.16 -6.75 -11.87
C GLY A 115 13.74 -7.36 -13.14
N GLU A 116 14.70 -6.66 -13.74
CA GLU A 116 15.31 -6.98 -15.05
C GLU A 116 16.85 -6.92 -14.98
N THR A 117 17.50 -7.68 -15.86
CA THR A 117 18.95 -7.64 -16.10
C THR A 117 19.23 -7.81 -17.59
N TYR A 118 20.07 -6.93 -18.15
CA TYR A 118 20.67 -7.09 -19.48
C TYR A 118 22.08 -7.68 -19.39
N SER A 119 22.50 -8.05 -18.18
CA SER A 119 23.84 -8.52 -17.90
C SER A 119 23.91 -10.05 -17.94
N GLY A 120 24.75 -10.56 -18.84
CA GLY A 120 25.31 -11.92 -18.76
C GLY A 120 24.60 -13.05 -19.50
N ASP A 121 23.77 -12.71 -20.47
CA ASP A 121 23.41 -13.56 -21.58
C ASP A 121 23.71 -12.85 -22.92
N ALA A 122 23.31 -13.41 -24.07
CA ALA A 122 23.64 -12.88 -25.40
C ALA A 122 22.43 -12.23 -26.10
N GLY A 123 21.36 -11.95 -25.34
CA GLY A 123 20.04 -11.52 -25.81
C GLY A 123 19.58 -10.17 -25.27
N GLY A 124 18.26 -9.99 -25.19
CA GLY A 124 17.60 -8.85 -24.55
C GLY A 124 17.62 -8.95 -23.02
N GLY A 125 16.96 -8.03 -22.33
CA GLY A 125 16.92 -8.04 -20.87
C GLY A 125 16.06 -9.20 -20.34
N ASP A 126 16.56 -9.96 -19.39
CA ASP A 126 15.86 -11.08 -18.76
C ASP A 126 15.33 -10.72 -17.36
N ALA A 127 14.35 -11.49 -16.87
CA ALA A 127 13.80 -11.25 -15.54
C ALA A 127 14.80 -11.67 -14.45
N PHE A 128 15.08 -10.77 -13.51
CA PHE A 128 16.09 -10.97 -12.48
C PHE A 128 15.48 -11.08 -11.09
N ILE A 129 15.94 -12.05 -10.30
CA ILE A 129 15.53 -12.25 -8.91
C ILE A 129 16.77 -12.42 -8.03
N ALA A 130 16.80 -11.74 -6.89
CA ALA A 130 17.80 -11.99 -5.84
C ALA A 130 17.11 -12.25 -4.49
N LYS A 131 17.46 -13.37 -3.85
CA LYS A 131 17.15 -13.63 -2.44
C LYS A 131 18.30 -13.16 -1.56
N LEU A 132 18.02 -12.26 -0.62
CA LEU A 132 19.00 -11.67 0.27
C LEU A 132 18.71 -11.99 1.74
N ASN A 133 19.78 -12.12 2.52
CA ASN A 133 19.70 -12.18 3.97
C ASN A 133 19.23 -10.83 4.53
N LEU A 134 18.11 -10.83 5.26
CA LEU A 134 17.46 -9.62 5.79
C LEU A 134 18.42 -8.73 6.61
N THR A 135 19.29 -9.34 7.42
CA THR A 135 20.18 -8.60 8.34
C THR A 135 21.43 -8.06 7.66
N THR A 136 22.01 -8.82 6.73
CA THR A 136 23.35 -8.51 6.18
C THR A 136 23.31 -7.99 4.73
N GLY A 137 22.18 -8.14 4.04
CA GLY A 137 22.06 -7.89 2.61
C GLY A 137 22.90 -8.84 1.76
N ALA A 138 23.44 -9.92 2.33
CA ALA A 138 24.21 -10.91 1.56
C ALA A 138 23.27 -11.70 0.64
N ILE A 139 23.64 -11.84 -0.63
CA ILE A 139 22.92 -12.69 -1.59
C ILE A 139 23.00 -14.15 -1.11
N ILE A 140 21.85 -14.80 -1.00
CA ILE A 140 21.72 -16.23 -0.70
C ILE A 140 21.71 -17.01 -2.01
N TRP A 141 20.91 -16.54 -2.97
CA TRP A 141 20.92 -16.99 -4.36
C TRP A 141 20.31 -15.90 -5.24
N ASP A 142 20.62 -15.95 -6.52
CA ASP A 142 20.06 -15.09 -7.56
C ASP A 142 19.67 -15.93 -8.80
N ARG A 143 18.72 -15.47 -9.60
CA ARG A 143 18.20 -16.20 -10.76
C ARG A 143 17.90 -15.22 -11.88
N VAL A 144 18.30 -15.60 -13.09
CA VAL A 144 17.90 -14.96 -14.34
C VAL A 144 16.95 -15.91 -15.04
N ILE A 145 15.76 -15.43 -15.38
CA ILE A 145 14.67 -16.21 -15.96
C ILE A 145 14.19 -15.47 -17.20
N GLY A 146 14.38 -16.10 -18.36
CA GLY A 146 13.98 -15.53 -19.63
C GLY A 146 14.38 -16.36 -20.84
N GLY A 147 14.28 -15.73 -22.00
CA GLY A 147 14.57 -16.29 -23.31
C GLY A 147 16.05 -16.19 -23.71
N SER A 148 16.32 -16.02 -25.00
CA SER A 148 17.70 -15.90 -25.51
C SER A 148 17.90 -14.72 -26.47
N ALA A 149 16.88 -13.88 -26.63
CA ALA A 149 16.88 -12.78 -27.58
C ALA A 149 15.85 -11.68 -27.25
N ASP A 150 14.85 -11.98 -26.43
CA ASP A 150 13.71 -11.11 -26.17
C ASP A 150 13.77 -10.54 -24.74
N TYR A 151 12.74 -9.79 -24.37
CA TYR A 151 12.70 -9.01 -23.13
C TYR A 151 11.74 -9.63 -22.10
N ASP A 152 12.20 -9.86 -20.87
CA ASP A 152 11.44 -10.44 -19.78
C ASP A 152 11.69 -9.65 -18.49
N GLN A 153 10.66 -9.43 -17.67
CA GLN A 153 10.83 -8.74 -16.38
C GLN A 153 9.73 -9.08 -15.37
N PHE A 154 10.04 -8.90 -14.09
CA PHE A 154 9.07 -8.99 -13.00
C PHE A 154 8.75 -7.63 -12.38
N TYR A 155 7.47 -7.37 -12.16
CA TYR A 155 6.95 -6.13 -11.56
C TYR A 155 6.44 -6.31 -10.13
N ASP A 156 6.00 -7.52 -9.76
CA ASP A 156 5.52 -7.79 -8.40
C ASP A 156 5.71 -9.25 -7.96
N ALA A 157 5.59 -9.50 -6.65
CA ALA A 157 5.71 -10.83 -6.08
C ALA A 157 4.83 -11.03 -4.85
N ALA A 158 4.47 -12.29 -4.58
CA ALA A 158 3.72 -12.71 -3.40
C ALA A 158 4.28 -14.01 -2.79
N GLU A 159 4.28 -14.11 -1.46
CA GLU A 159 4.59 -15.36 -0.75
C GLU A 159 3.37 -16.30 -0.80
N ALA A 160 3.57 -17.51 -1.30
CA ALA A 160 2.56 -18.56 -1.38
C ALA A 160 2.33 -19.25 -0.01
N GLY A 161 1.22 -19.99 0.14
CA GLY A 161 0.91 -20.72 1.39
C GLY A 161 1.91 -21.79 1.81
N ASP A 162 2.70 -22.27 0.87
CA ASP A 162 3.79 -23.22 1.09
C ASP A 162 5.15 -22.54 1.35
N GLY A 163 5.19 -21.20 1.49
CA GLY A 163 6.40 -20.42 1.73
C GLY A 163 7.31 -20.23 0.52
N ASN A 164 6.87 -20.68 -0.66
CA ASN A 164 7.51 -20.41 -1.94
C ASN A 164 7.08 -19.05 -2.48
N ILE A 165 7.80 -18.50 -3.45
CA ILE A 165 7.52 -17.15 -3.96
C ILE A 165 6.97 -17.23 -5.37
N VAL A 166 5.91 -16.48 -5.64
CA VAL A 166 5.34 -16.28 -6.97
C VAL A 166 5.70 -14.88 -7.43
N PHE A 167 6.34 -14.77 -8.58
CA PHE A 167 6.66 -13.51 -9.26
C PHE A 167 5.74 -13.34 -10.46
N ALA A 168 5.40 -12.11 -10.77
CA ALA A 168 4.56 -11.76 -11.91
C ALA A 168 5.16 -10.58 -12.68
N GLY A 169 5.03 -10.63 -14.01
CA GLY A 169 5.41 -9.54 -14.90
C GLY A 169 5.08 -9.88 -16.34
N GLN A 170 6.03 -9.70 -17.26
CA GLN A 170 5.82 -9.92 -18.69
C GLN A 170 6.96 -10.71 -19.32
N THR A 171 6.66 -11.36 -20.44
CA THR A 171 7.62 -12.09 -21.26
C THR A 171 7.39 -11.78 -22.74
N TYR A 172 8.45 -11.46 -23.48
CA TYR A 172 8.43 -11.47 -24.95
C TYR A 172 8.99 -12.80 -25.50
N SER A 173 9.48 -13.66 -24.60
CA SER A 173 10.19 -14.89 -24.95
C SER A 173 9.29 -16.12 -25.10
N ASP A 174 8.11 -16.11 -24.49
CA ASP A 174 7.16 -17.24 -24.47
C ASP A 174 5.73 -16.71 -24.68
N GLY A 175 5.00 -17.26 -25.65
CA GLY A 175 3.58 -16.95 -25.91
C GLY A 175 3.32 -16.53 -27.36
N ALA A 176 2.24 -15.79 -27.62
CA ALA A 176 1.75 -15.53 -28.98
C ALA A 176 1.68 -14.03 -29.29
N GLY A 177 2.43 -13.59 -30.29
CA GLY A 177 2.38 -12.20 -30.74
C GLY A 177 3.30 -11.29 -29.93
N GLY A 178 2.71 -10.46 -29.07
CA GLY A 178 3.39 -9.43 -28.29
C GLY A 178 4.05 -9.93 -27.00
N ALA A 179 4.14 -9.05 -26.00
CA ALA A 179 4.42 -9.45 -24.63
C ALA A 179 3.24 -10.24 -24.07
N ASP A 180 3.49 -11.25 -23.27
CA ASP A 180 2.45 -11.96 -22.53
C ASP A 180 2.68 -11.85 -21.02
N ALA A 181 1.60 -11.96 -20.22
CA ALA A 181 1.72 -11.99 -18.77
C ALA A 181 2.50 -13.22 -18.31
N PHE A 182 3.57 -13.01 -17.55
CA PHE A 182 4.47 -14.07 -17.10
C PHE A 182 4.41 -14.26 -15.60
N ILE A 183 4.08 -15.48 -15.16
CA ILE A 183 3.95 -15.83 -13.74
C ILE A 183 4.87 -17.00 -13.43
N VAL A 184 5.77 -16.83 -12.47
CA VAL A 184 6.74 -17.87 -12.09
C VAL A 184 6.70 -18.12 -10.60
N LYS A 185 6.45 -19.37 -10.22
CA LYS A 185 6.64 -19.83 -8.84
C LYS A 185 8.00 -20.48 -8.69
N VAL A 186 8.78 -20.00 -7.72
CA VAL A 186 10.10 -20.55 -7.40
C VAL A 186 10.15 -21.14 -6.00
N ASN A 187 11.00 -22.14 -5.84
CA ASN A 187 11.30 -22.71 -4.56
C ASN A 187 12.11 -21.72 -3.71
N ALA A 188 11.58 -21.27 -2.58
CA ALA A 188 12.21 -20.25 -1.75
C ALA A 188 13.62 -20.63 -1.25
N SER A 189 13.90 -21.91 -1.05
CA SER A 189 15.19 -22.37 -0.53
C SER A 189 16.27 -22.49 -1.61
N THR A 190 15.90 -22.86 -2.83
CA THR A 190 16.84 -23.18 -3.91
C THR A 190 16.77 -22.24 -5.10
N GLY A 191 15.76 -21.39 -5.22
CA GLY A 191 15.50 -20.57 -6.39
C GLY A 191 15.16 -21.38 -7.66
N ALA A 192 14.88 -22.69 -7.54
CA ALA A 192 14.48 -23.50 -8.68
C ALA A 192 13.02 -23.18 -9.07
N ILE A 193 12.74 -23.11 -10.36
CA ILE A 193 11.38 -22.95 -10.87
C ILE A 193 10.56 -24.19 -10.49
N ILE A 194 9.40 -23.97 -9.89
CA ILE A 194 8.40 -25.02 -9.58
C ILE A 194 7.43 -25.12 -10.75
N TRP A 195 6.93 -23.98 -11.20
CA TRP A 195 6.10 -23.85 -12.40
C TRP A 195 6.19 -22.41 -12.93
N ASP A 196 5.94 -22.27 -14.23
CA ASP A 196 5.77 -21.02 -14.96
C ASP A 196 4.46 -21.06 -15.76
N ARG A 197 3.84 -19.88 -15.95
CA ARG A 197 2.61 -19.69 -16.73
C ARG A 197 2.75 -18.43 -17.57
N THR A 198 2.20 -18.52 -18.77
CA THR A 198 2.01 -17.41 -19.68
C THR A 198 0.51 -17.24 -19.91
N VAL A 199 0.01 -16.01 -19.83
CA VAL A 199 -1.40 -15.67 -20.10
C VAL A 199 -1.40 -14.42 -21.00
N GLY A 200 -2.04 -14.49 -22.15
CA GLY A 200 -2.13 -13.37 -23.07
C GLY A 200 -2.76 -13.79 -24.38
N GLY A 201 -2.82 -12.86 -25.33
CA GLY A 201 -3.59 -12.98 -26.55
C GLY A 201 -2.73 -12.85 -27.81
N SER A 202 -3.02 -11.82 -28.60
CA SER A 202 -2.31 -11.59 -29.88
C SER A 202 -1.46 -10.32 -29.88
N ASN A 203 -1.64 -9.47 -28.87
CA ASN A 203 -0.94 -8.22 -28.63
C ASN A 203 -0.26 -8.28 -27.26
N ASP A 204 0.01 -7.13 -26.64
CA ASP A 204 0.76 -7.04 -25.39
C ASP A 204 -0.14 -7.21 -24.16
N GLU A 205 0.27 -8.07 -23.23
CA GLU A 205 -0.25 -8.22 -21.87
C GLU A 205 0.89 -8.16 -20.87
N TRP A 206 0.70 -7.41 -19.78
CA TRP A 206 1.66 -7.41 -18.68
C TRP A 206 0.98 -7.32 -17.33
N ILE A 207 1.66 -7.79 -16.28
CA ILE A 207 1.17 -7.78 -14.90
C ILE A 207 1.97 -6.79 -14.07
N SER A 208 1.27 -5.85 -13.47
CA SER A 208 1.82 -4.82 -12.58
C SER A 208 1.70 -5.22 -11.10
N GLY A 209 0.71 -6.05 -10.74
CA GLY A 209 0.43 -6.41 -9.35
C GLY A 209 -0.02 -7.86 -9.12
N ILE A 210 0.37 -8.43 -7.99
CA ILE A 210 -0.08 -9.76 -7.53
C ILE A 210 -0.39 -9.76 -6.03
N VAL A 211 -1.53 -10.36 -5.67
CA VAL A 211 -1.90 -10.60 -4.27
C VAL A 211 -2.36 -12.02 -4.02
N LYS A 212 -1.86 -12.61 -2.94
CA LYS A 212 -2.31 -13.92 -2.48
C LYS A 212 -3.68 -13.81 -1.79
N THR A 213 -4.60 -14.69 -2.15
CA THR A 213 -5.95 -14.80 -1.58
C THR A 213 -6.02 -15.87 -0.48
N ALA A 214 -7.12 -15.86 0.29
CA ALA A 214 -7.31 -16.76 1.45
C ALA A 214 -7.38 -18.26 1.09
N ASP A 215 -7.67 -18.58 -0.16
CA ASP A 215 -7.70 -19.94 -0.72
C ASP A 215 -6.33 -20.42 -1.23
N ASP A 216 -5.25 -19.71 -0.88
CA ASP A 216 -3.87 -19.91 -1.36
C ASP A 216 -3.67 -19.72 -2.88
N GLY A 217 -4.68 -19.22 -3.59
CA GLY A 217 -4.51 -18.72 -4.96
C GLY A 217 -4.04 -17.26 -5.00
N PHE A 218 -4.10 -16.65 -6.18
CA PHE A 218 -3.61 -15.30 -6.41
C PHE A 218 -4.51 -14.53 -7.37
N VAL A 219 -4.81 -13.27 -7.04
CA VAL A 219 -5.35 -12.30 -8.00
C VAL A 219 -4.18 -11.52 -8.57
N LEU A 220 -4.16 -11.40 -9.90
CA LEU A 220 -3.19 -10.65 -10.67
C LEU A 220 -3.91 -9.52 -11.39
N VAL A 221 -3.22 -8.39 -11.51
CA VAL A 221 -3.74 -7.17 -12.14
C VAL A 221 -2.68 -6.58 -13.06
N GLY A 222 -3.12 -5.98 -14.15
CA GLY A 222 -2.28 -5.40 -15.16
C GLY A 222 -3.14 -5.03 -16.36
N ASP A 223 -2.58 -5.14 -17.56
CA ASP A 223 -3.11 -4.46 -18.74
C ASP A 223 -3.16 -5.43 -19.92
N THR A 224 -4.09 -5.19 -20.85
CA THR A 224 -4.20 -5.98 -22.08
C THR A 224 -4.49 -5.08 -23.28
N TYR A 225 -3.79 -5.36 -24.38
CA TYR A 225 -4.05 -4.80 -25.72
C TYR A 225 -4.75 -5.82 -26.62
N SER A 226 -4.98 -7.05 -26.16
CA SER A 226 -5.65 -8.10 -26.91
C SER A 226 -7.16 -8.10 -26.73
N ASP A 227 -7.63 -7.83 -25.50
CA ASP A 227 -9.03 -7.94 -25.11
C ASP A 227 -9.57 -6.62 -24.56
N GLY A 228 -10.86 -6.36 -24.76
CA GLY A 228 -11.53 -5.20 -24.16
C GLY A 228 -12.31 -4.34 -25.14
N ALA A 229 -12.67 -3.14 -24.71
CA ALA A 229 -13.49 -2.20 -25.48
C ALA A 229 -12.69 -1.02 -26.06
N GLY A 230 -11.43 -0.87 -25.65
CA GLY A 230 -10.53 0.22 -26.00
C GLY A 230 -9.24 -0.26 -26.67
N ASP A 231 -8.24 0.63 -26.66
CA ASP A 231 -6.90 0.35 -27.19
C ASP A 231 -6.03 -0.40 -26.15
N GLU A 232 -6.26 -0.14 -24.86
CA GLU A 232 -5.64 -0.78 -23.69
C GLU A 232 -6.73 -0.86 -22.61
N ASP A 233 -6.98 -2.04 -22.07
CA ASP A 233 -7.97 -2.23 -21.01
C ASP A 233 -7.36 -2.89 -19.77
N ALA A 234 -7.95 -2.60 -18.61
CA ALA A 234 -7.45 -3.08 -17.34
C ALA A 234 -7.80 -4.57 -17.18
N PHE A 235 -6.78 -5.39 -16.98
CA PHE A 235 -6.86 -6.84 -16.91
C PHE A 235 -6.76 -7.35 -15.47
N VAL A 236 -7.67 -8.25 -15.10
CA VAL A 236 -7.66 -8.90 -13.77
C VAL A 236 -7.98 -10.37 -13.93
N PHE A 237 -7.15 -11.24 -13.36
CA PHE A 237 -7.46 -12.67 -13.33
C PHE A 237 -7.04 -13.31 -12.02
N LYS A 238 -7.65 -14.48 -11.78
CA LYS A 238 -7.41 -15.32 -10.62
C LYS A 238 -6.77 -16.62 -11.07
N ILE A 239 -5.68 -16.97 -10.41
CA ILE A 239 -5.10 -18.31 -10.48
C ILE A 239 -5.26 -19.03 -9.14
N ASN A 240 -5.29 -20.36 -9.19
CA ASN A 240 -5.16 -21.19 -8.00
C ASN A 240 -3.67 -21.35 -7.58
N SER A 241 -3.41 -22.09 -6.52
CA SER A 241 -2.05 -22.31 -6.00
C SER A 241 -1.10 -23.09 -6.92
N SER A 242 -1.64 -23.78 -7.95
CA SER A 242 -0.89 -24.47 -9.00
C SER A 242 -0.74 -23.66 -10.29
N GLY A 243 -1.15 -22.39 -10.29
CA GLY A 243 -1.06 -21.50 -11.45
C GLY A 243 -2.10 -21.78 -12.54
N THR A 244 -3.21 -22.44 -12.22
CA THR A 244 -4.33 -22.62 -13.17
C THR A 244 -5.27 -21.43 -13.06
N VAL A 245 -5.57 -20.79 -14.20
CA VAL A 245 -6.57 -19.71 -14.28
C VAL A 245 -7.94 -20.24 -13.88
N GLN A 246 -8.63 -19.50 -12.99
CA GLN A 246 -9.97 -19.79 -12.51
C GLN A 246 -11.01 -18.88 -13.16
N TRP A 247 -10.64 -17.61 -13.36
CA TRP A 247 -11.40 -16.61 -14.08
C TRP A 247 -10.47 -15.45 -14.46
N ASP A 248 -10.87 -14.73 -15.50
CA ASP A 248 -10.27 -13.49 -15.99
C ASP A 248 -11.39 -12.48 -16.29
N LYS A 249 -11.05 -11.19 -16.25
CA LYS A 249 -11.94 -10.05 -16.41
C LYS A 249 -11.15 -8.91 -17.03
N THR A 250 -11.76 -8.25 -18.01
CA THR A 250 -11.27 -7.01 -18.59
C THR A 250 -12.24 -5.88 -18.23
N LEU A 251 -11.68 -4.76 -17.78
CA LEU A 251 -12.39 -3.62 -17.20
C LEU A 251 -11.87 -2.34 -17.85
N GLY A 252 -12.78 -1.55 -18.40
CA GLY A 252 -12.42 -0.31 -19.09
C GLY A 252 -13.59 0.24 -19.90
N GLY A 253 -13.26 1.18 -20.78
CA GLY A 253 -14.17 1.78 -21.74
C GLY A 253 -13.56 1.84 -23.13
N ALA A 254 -13.83 2.91 -23.87
CA ALA A 254 -13.43 3.03 -25.28
C ALA A 254 -12.03 3.63 -25.47
N SER A 255 -11.29 3.86 -24.39
CA SER A 255 -9.97 4.51 -24.34
C SER A 255 -8.99 3.62 -23.57
N TYR A 256 -7.92 4.21 -23.05
CA TYR A 256 -6.89 3.54 -22.27
C TYR A 256 -7.33 3.39 -20.81
N ASP A 257 -7.28 2.17 -20.29
CA ASP A 257 -7.61 1.83 -18.91
C ASP A 257 -6.61 0.78 -18.42
N TRP A 258 -6.02 0.96 -17.24
CA TRP A 258 -4.97 0.05 -16.77
C TRP A 258 -4.97 -0.09 -15.25
N PHE A 259 -4.43 -1.21 -14.75
CA PHE A 259 -4.25 -1.44 -13.32
C PHE A 259 -2.79 -1.52 -12.93
N GLU A 260 -2.45 -0.95 -11.78
CA GLU A 260 -1.07 -0.87 -11.30
C GLU A 260 -0.82 -1.82 -10.14
N ARG A 261 -1.76 -1.90 -9.19
CA ARG A 261 -1.50 -2.61 -7.94
C ARG A 261 -2.77 -3.02 -7.21
N ALA A 262 -2.65 -4.10 -6.44
CA ALA A 262 -3.75 -4.66 -5.67
C ALA A 262 -3.35 -4.92 -4.20
N VAL A 263 -4.36 -4.92 -3.31
CA VAL A 263 -4.23 -5.30 -1.90
C VAL A 263 -5.43 -6.11 -1.42
N VAL A 264 -5.20 -7.13 -0.60
CA VAL A 264 -6.28 -7.86 0.10
C VAL A 264 -6.65 -7.12 1.38
N VAL A 265 -7.92 -6.75 1.52
CA VAL A 265 -8.46 -6.03 2.69
C VAL A 265 -9.07 -6.97 3.74
N ASP A 266 -9.46 -6.43 4.90
CA ASP A 266 -9.81 -7.24 6.10
C ASP A 266 -11.00 -8.18 5.90
N ASP A 267 -11.91 -7.86 4.98
CA ASP A 267 -13.05 -8.72 4.64
C ASP A 267 -12.70 -9.83 3.64
N GLY A 268 -11.43 -9.95 3.25
CA GLY A 268 -10.93 -10.95 2.31
C GLY A 268 -11.11 -10.59 0.84
N ASN A 269 -11.72 -9.43 0.54
CA ASN A 269 -11.83 -8.93 -0.83
C ASN A 269 -10.54 -8.24 -1.29
N VAL A 270 -10.45 -7.96 -2.59
CA VAL A 270 -9.28 -7.31 -3.19
C VAL A 270 -9.67 -5.89 -3.61
N ILE A 271 -8.86 -4.90 -3.25
CA ILE A 271 -8.93 -3.54 -3.80
C ILE A 271 -7.77 -3.35 -4.76
N ILE A 272 -8.08 -2.85 -5.94
CA ILE A 272 -7.18 -2.64 -7.07
C ILE A 272 -7.19 -1.15 -7.37
N ALA A 273 -6.02 -0.57 -7.63
CA ALA A 273 -5.85 0.81 -8.08
C ALA A 273 -5.10 0.84 -9.41
N GLY A 274 -5.46 1.80 -10.24
CA GLY A 274 -4.84 2.11 -11.53
C GLY A 274 -5.49 3.36 -12.09
N ASN A 275 -5.58 3.45 -13.41
CA ASN A 275 -5.92 4.69 -14.11
C ASN A 275 -6.95 4.42 -15.21
N THR A 276 -7.68 5.47 -15.61
CA THR A 276 -8.68 5.41 -16.67
C THR A 276 -8.70 6.70 -17.47
N TRP A 277 -8.69 6.58 -18.80
CA TRP A 277 -8.98 7.66 -19.74
C TRP A 277 -10.40 7.56 -20.32
N SER A 278 -11.15 6.56 -19.86
CA SER A 278 -12.50 6.26 -20.32
C SER A 278 -13.58 6.77 -19.37
N ILE A 279 -13.31 6.81 -18.06
CA ILE A 279 -14.33 6.98 -17.02
C ILE A 279 -13.92 8.08 -16.04
N GLY A 280 -14.72 9.14 -15.97
CA GLY A 280 -14.49 10.24 -15.04
C GLY A 280 -14.67 11.58 -15.72
N GLN A 281 -13.94 12.60 -15.29
CA GLN A 281 -14.02 13.96 -15.84
C GLN A 281 -12.63 14.36 -16.36
N GLY A 282 -12.57 14.90 -17.57
CA GLY A 282 -11.29 15.35 -18.14
C GLY A 282 -10.52 14.22 -18.84
N LEU A 283 -9.20 14.30 -18.77
CA LEU A 283 -8.24 13.30 -19.27
C LEU A 283 -7.61 12.66 -18.03
N GLY A 284 -7.45 11.34 -17.98
CA GLY A 284 -6.74 10.66 -16.89
C GLY A 284 -7.36 10.81 -15.50
N ASP A 285 -8.08 9.81 -15.03
CA ASP A 285 -8.57 9.74 -13.65
C ASP A 285 -8.04 8.48 -12.94
N ALA A 286 -7.95 8.56 -11.61
CA ALA A 286 -7.73 7.38 -10.77
C ALA A 286 -8.87 6.40 -10.88
N LEU A 287 -8.60 5.12 -11.13
CA LEU A 287 -9.59 4.04 -11.04
C LEU A 287 -9.29 3.14 -9.84
N VAL A 288 -10.24 3.08 -8.89
CA VAL A 288 -10.14 2.17 -7.73
C VAL A 288 -11.33 1.23 -7.70
N VAL A 289 -11.06 -0.08 -7.72
CA VAL A 289 -12.09 -1.11 -7.79
C VAL A 289 -11.92 -2.11 -6.66
N LYS A 290 -12.99 -2.41 -5.94
CA LYS A 290 -13.05 -3.53 -4.99
C LYS A 290 -13.79 -4.70 -5.63
N ILE A 291 -13.17 -5.88 -5.62
CA ILE A 291 -13.72 -7.11 -6.19
C ILE A 291 -13.78 -8.26 -5.18
N ASN A 292 -14.70 -9.18 -5.41
CA ASN A 292 -14.71 -10.48 -4.77
C ASN A 292 -13.72 -11.42 -5.48
N PRO A 293 -12.67 -11.93 -4.82
CA PRO A 293 -11.65 -12.74 -5.49
C PRO A 293 -12.11 -14.14 -5.91
N SER A 294 -13.22 -14.64 -5.37
CA SER A 294 -13.73 -15.96 -5.76
C SER A 294 -14.51 -15.92 -7.07
N THR A 295 -15.15 -14.80 -7.39
CA THR A 295 -16.02 -14.66 -8.57
C THR A 295 -15.54 -13.61 -9.56
N GLY A 296 -14.60 -12.76 -9.17
CA GLY A 296 -14.20 -11.56 -9.91
C GLY A 296 -15.22 -10.43 -9.82
N ALA A 297 -16.35 -10.58 -9.12
CA ALA A 297 -17.43 -9.60 -9.12
C ALA A 297 -17.04 -8.28 -8.43
N ILE A 298 -17.26 -7.14 -9.10
CA ILE A 298 -17.16 -5.79 -8.52
C ILE A 298 -18.15 -5.65 -7.36
N ILE A 299 -17.62 -5.21 -6.22
CA ILE A 299 -18.36 -4.83 -5.02
C ILE A 299 -18.63 -3.32 -5.05
N TRP A 300 -17.59 -2.53 -5.34
CA TRP A 300 -17.72 -1.11 -5.63
C TRP A 300 -16.57 -0.66 -6.53
N SER A 301 -16.79 0.44 -7.25
CA SER A 301 -15.78 1.11 -8.08
C SER A 301 -15.87 2.62 -7.91
N LYS A 302 -14.71 3.28 -7.87
CA LYS A 302 -14.56 4.71 -7.70
C LYS A 302 -13.64 5.27 -8.75
N VAL A 303 -13.95 6.49 -9.17
CA VAL A 303 -13.00 7.34 -9.87
C VAL A 303 -12.66 8.53 -8.99
N MET A 304 -11.38 8.88 -8.91
CA MET A 304 -10.94 10.12 -8.28
C MET A 304 -10.28 10.98 -9.34
N GLY A 305 -10.89 12.13 -9.59
CA GLY A 305 -10.29 13.12 -10.45
C GLY A 305 -11.14 14.35 -10.72
N GLY A 306 -10.63 15.22 -11.59
CA GLY A 306 -11.10 16.60 -11.78
C GLY A 306 -11.35 16.97 -13.22
N SER A 307 -10.91 18.15 -13.66
CA SER A 307 -10.82 18.49 -15.10
C SER A 307 -9.40 18.30 -15.64
N ASN A 308 -8.48 17.91 -14.77
CA ASN A 308 -7.05 17.79 -14.99
C ASN A 308 -6.67 16.31 -14.83
N GLU A 309 -5.45 15.95 -15.21
CA GLU A 309 -5.00 14.56 -15.15
C GLU A 309 -4.62 14.14 -13.72
N GLU A 310 -5.16 13.01 -13.25
CA GLU A 310 -4.70 12.26 -12.10
C GLU A 310 -4.04 10.97 -12.56
N TRP A 311 -3.02 10.53 -11.81
CA TRP A 311 -2.35 9.28 -12.09
C TRP A 311 -1.85 8.59 -10.83
N GLU A 312 -2.09 7.30 -10.75
CA GLU A 312 -1.88 6.45 -9.59
C GLU A 312 -0.76 5.45 -9.85
N GLU A 313 0.00 5.14 -8.81
CA GLU A 313 1.15 4.22 -8.88
C GLU A 313 1.10 3.12 -7.82
N HIS A 314 0.59 3.46 -6.64
CA HIS A 314 0.75 2.57 -5.48
C HIS A 314 -0.46 2.59 -4.57
N ILE A 315 -0.84 1.39 -4.11
CA ILE A 315 -1.86 1.19 -3.07
C ILE A 315 -1.28 0.38 -1.90
N THR A 316 -1.59 0.79 -0.68
CA THR A 316 -1.29 0.03 0.55
C THR A 316 -2.51 -0.05 1.45
N LYS A 317 -2.80 -1.24 1.97
CA LYS A 317 -3.73 -1.41 3.08
C LYS A 317 -3.10 -0.90 4.38
N THR A 318 -3.79 -0.01 5.07
CA THR A 318 -3.39 0.53 6.37
C THR A 318 -3.84 -0.34 7.54
N ARG A 319 -3.21 -0.18 8.71
CA ARG A 319 -3.53 -0.94 9.94
C ARG A 319 -4.96 -0.78 10.44
N ASP A 320 -5.63 0.31 10.08
CA ASP A 320 -7.05 0.53 10.37
C ASP A 320 -7.99 -0.14 9.36
N GLY A 321 -7.46 -0.94 8.43
CA GLY A 321 -8.21 -1.75 7.46
C GLY A 321 -8.54 -1.04 6.15
N ASN A 322 -8.33 0.28 6.11
CA ASN A 322 -8.56 1.14 4.94
C ASN A 322 -7.42 1.05 3.93
N VAL A 323 -7.51 1.83 2.86
CA VAL A 323 -6.46 1.87 1.82
C VAL A 323 -5.96 3.29 1.60
N VAL A 324 -4.66 3.43 1.42
CA VAL A 324 -4.00 4.66 0.96
C VAL A 324 -3.49 4.40 -0.45
N ILE A 325 -3.68 5.40 -1.32
CA ILE A 325 -3.23 5.41 -2.70
C ILE A 325 -2.34 6.64 -2.89
N SER A 326 -1.28 6.51 -3.68
CA SER A 326 -0.41 7.62 -4.06
C SER A 326 -0.06 7.60 -5.55
N GLY A 327 0.26 8.78 -6.07
CA GLY A 327 0.71 9.01 -7.43
C GLY A 327 0.96 10.51 -7.66
N GLY A 328 0.47 11.03 -8.77
CA GLY A 328 0.46 12.45 -9.11
C GLY A 328 -0.91 12.98 -9.47
N ALA A 329 -1.05 14.30 -9.36
CA ALA A 329 -2.18 15.03 -9.93
C ALA A 329 -1.66 16.27 -10.66
N GLU A 330 -2.31 16.66 -11.74
CA GLU A 330 -2.03 17.90 -12.45
C GLU A 330 -2.72 19.06 -11.72
N VAL A 331 -1.89 19.96 -11.21
CA VAL A 331 -2.33 21.06 -10.36
C VAL A 331 -1.76 22.38 -10.89
N CYS A 332 -2.46 23.48 -10.63
CA CYS A 332 -2.02 24.84 -10.96
C CYS A 332 -1.80 25.12 -12.48
N GLY A 333 -2.42 24.32 -13.36
CA GLY A 333 -2.54 24.61 -14.79
C GLY A 333 -1.39 24.13 -15.69
N SER A 334 -0.61 23.12 -15.28
CA SER A 334 0.14 22.17 -16.16
C SER A 334 1.25 21.36 -15.44
N TRP A 335 1.34 21.36 -14.11
CA TRP A 335 2.44 20.70 -13.40
C TRP A 335 1.94 19.54 -12.55
N TRP A 336 2.70 18.45 -12.55
CA TRP A 336 2.42 17.24 -11.79
C TRP A 336 2.94 17.39 -10.36
N GLU A 337 2.04 17.17 -9.40
CA GLU A 337 2.31 17.30 -7.97
C GLU A 337 1.90 16.03 -7.23
N GLY A 338 2.58 15.73 -6.13
CA GLY A 338 2.48 14.43 -5.49
C GLY A 338 1.12 14.28 -4.82
N HIS A 339 0.32 13.32 -5.25
CA HIS A 339 -1.04 13.12 -4.73
C HIS A 339 -1.12 11.89 -3.84
N VAL A 340 -1.76 12.04 -2.69
CA VAL A 340 -2.03 10.93 -1.76
C VAL A 340 -3.44 11.04 -1.23
N PHE A 341 -4.20 9.95 -1.28
CA PHE A 341 -5.54 9.89 -0.74
C PHE A 341 -5.82 8.59 -0.01
N LYS A 342 -6.80 8.62 0.89
CA LYS A 342 -7.21 7.50 1.72
C LYS A 342 -8.69 7.22 1.54
N LEU A 343 -9.03 5.97 1.25
CA LEU A 343 -10.41 5.51 1.07
C LEU A 343 -10.83 4.56 2.17
N ASP A 344 -12.10 4.62 2.54
CA ASP A 344 -12.74 3.61 3.36
C ASP A 344 -12.90 2.32 2.54
N GLN A 345 -12.39 1.21 3.05
CA GLN A 345 -12.42 -0.04 2.30
C GLN A 345 -13.85 -0.60 2.09
N SER A 346 -14.82 -0.21 2.91
CA SER A 346 -16.16 -0.78 2.91
C SER A 346 -17.00 -0.28 1.74
N ASP A 347 -16.90 1.01 1.40
CA ASP A 347 -17.71 1.65 0.37
C ASP A 347 -16.93 2.53 -0.61
N GLY A 348 -15.61 2.62 -0.45
CA GLY A 348 -14.72 3.44 -1.28
C GLY A 348 -14.88 4.94 -1.03
N SER A 349 -15.51 5.36 0.08
CA SER A 349 -15.66 6.79 0.38
C SER A 349 -14.32 7.44 0.73
N LEU A 350 -14.14 8.69 0.30
CA LEU A 350 -12.93 9.46 0.57
C LEU A 350 -12.87 9.86 2.05
N ILE A 351 -11.80 9.43 2.74
CA ILE A 351 -11.52 9.82 4.13
C ILE A 351 -10.71 11.12 4.14
N TRP A 352 -9.66 11.20 3.34
CA TRP A 352 -8.87 12.42 3.11
C TRP A 352 -8.06 12.32 1.82
N SER A 353 -7.71 13.49 1.25
CA SER A 353 -6.83 13.63 0.08
C SER A 353 -5.88 14.81 0.28
N ARG A 354 -4.66 14.72 -0.24
CA ARG A 354 -3.54 15.63 -0.01
C ARG A 354 -2.69 15.76 -1.28
N ILE A 355 -2.39 16.99 -1.69
CA ILE A 355 -1.48 17.31 -2.81
C ILE A 355 -0.21 18.02 -2.31
N ALA A 356 0.93 17.38 -2.52
CA ALA A 356 2.24 17.84 -2.13
C ALA A 356 2.84 18.66 -3.27
N GLY A 357 2.63 19.98 -3.22
CA GLY A 357 3.03 20.88 -4.30
C GLY A 357 2.93 22.36 -3.96
N ASP A 358 3.53 23.22 -4.80
CA ASP A 358 3.46 24.68 -4.67
C ASP A 358 3.06 25.35 -6.00
N CYS A 359 1.90 26.00 -6.04
CA CYS A 359 1.44 26.76 -7.21
C CYS A 359 2.30 28.00 -7.53
N ASP A 360 3.22 28.39 -6.65
CA ASP A 360 4.11 29.51 -6.88
C ASP A 360 5.30 29.04 -7.74
N ASN A 361 5.24 29.41 -9.01
CA ASN A 361 6.21 29.28 -10.12
C ASN A 361 7.65 29.82 -9.87
N ASN A 362 8.14 29.80 -8.63
CA ASN A 362 9.36 30.47 -8.19
C ASN A 362 10.20 29.63 -7.21
N ASN A 363 10.32 28.32 -7.50
CA ASN A 363 11.13 27.26 -6.84
C ASN A 363 10.30 26.10 -6.23
N GLY A 364 9.11 25.80 -6.77
CA GLY A 364 8.26 24.68 -6.37
C GLY A 364 8.81 23.33 -6.84
N VAL A 365 8.50 22.28 -6.09
CA VAL A 365 9.14 20.97 -6.16
C VAL A 365 8.30 20.09 -7.09
N ASP A 366 8.58 20.03 -8.39
CA ASP A 366 7.88 19.07 -9.28
C ASP A 366 8.10 17.66 -8.72
N SER A 367 7.05 17.07 -8.14
CA SER A 367 7.17 15.87 -7.31
C SER A 367 6.07 14.90 -7.68
N TRP A 368 6.42 13.70 -8.10
CA TRP A 368 5.48 12.61 -8.30
C TRP A 368 5.72 11.51 -7.28
N PHE A 369 4.69 10.99 -6.60
CA PHE A 369 4.89 9.89 -5.67
C PHE A 369 4.88 8.53 -6.37
N GLN A 370 6.05 7.92 -6.51
CA GLN A 370 6.16 6.57 -7.05
C GLN A 370 5.60 5.49 -6.11
N ALA A 371 5.78 5.65 -4.79
CA ALA A 371 5.10 4.76 -3.84
C ALA A 371 5.09 5.30 -2.42
N HIS A 372 4.47 4.53 -1.53
CA HIS A 372 4.35 4.88 -0.12
C HIS A 372 4.29 3.65 0.79
N THR A 373 4.47 3.86 2.09
CA THR A 373 4.23 2.82 3.10
C THR A 373 3.72 3.41 4.42
N GLU A 374 2.97 2.63 5.20
CA GLU A 374 2.45 3.05 6.50
C GLU A 374 3.50 2.84 7.60
N THR A 375 3.91 3.94 8.24
CA THR A 375 4.86 3.93 9.35
C THR A 375 4.25 3.32 10.62
N SER A 376 5.09 2.87 11.55
CA SER A 376 4.65 2.18 12.78
C SER A 376 3.76 3.02 13.72
N ASP A 377 3.80 4.35 13.58
CA ASP A 377 2.93 5.31 14.28
C ASP A 377 1.61 5.60 13.52
N GLY A 378 1.35 4.88 12.43
CA GLY A 378 0.18 5.02 11.56
C GLY A 378 0.28 6.18 10.56
N GLY A 379 1.43 6.86 10.49
CA GLY A 379 1.72 7.85 9.45
C GLY A 379 1.95 7.20 8.08
N ILE A 380 2.12 8.03 7.06
CA ILE A 380 2.45 7.59 5.70
C ILE A 380 3.80 8.16 5.31
N LEU A 381 4.70 7.30 4.86
CA LEU A 381 5.96 7.69 4.24
C LEU A 381 5.77 7.53 2.73
N ALA A 382 5.65 8.63 1.99
CA ALA A 382 5.58 8.63 0.53
C ALA A 382 6.92 9.07 -0.05
N PHE A 383 7.28 8.57 -1.22
CA PHE A 383 8.53 8.91 -1.89
C PHE A 383 8.31 9.11 -3.38
N GLY A 384 9.18 9.91 -3.99
CA GLY A 384 9.05 10.37 -5.36
C GLY A 384 10.34 10.96 -5.90
N ASP A 385 10.35 11.23 -7.21
CA ASP A 385 11.45 11.93 -7.85
C ASP A 385 11.21 13.45 -7.79
N VAL A 386 12.30 14.21 -7.74
CA VAL A 386 12.28 15.68 -7.79
C VAL A 386 13.29 16.18 -8.82
N TRP A 387 12.84 17.07 -9.71
CA TRP A 387 13.66 17.55 -10.83
C TRP A 387 14.62 18.71 -10.51
N TYR A 388 14.72 19.20 -9.28
CA TYR A 388 15.53 20.40 -8.98
C TYR A 388 16.16 20.49 -7.57
N TYR A 389 16.36 19.36 -6.86
CA TYR A 389 16.80 19.37 -5.44
C TYR A 389 18.18 18.72 -5.18
N GLY A 390 19.24 19.23 -5.80
CA GLY A 390 20.60 18.76 -5.51
C GLY A 390 21.62 19.05 -6.61
N ALA A 391 22.70 18.26 -6.66
CA ALA A 391 23.75 18.36 -7.67
C ALA A 391 23.54 17.28 -8.74
N GLY A 392 22.53 17.45 -9.59
CA GLY A 392 22.17 16.50 -10.64
C GLY A 392 20.79 16.80 -11.23
N ASP A 393 20.42 16.06 -12.27
CA ASP A 393 19.14 16.24 -12.98
C ASP A 393 17.98 15.41 -12.37
N GLN A 394 18.22 14.48 -11.44
CA GLN A 394 17.20 13.75 -10.67
C GLN A 394 17.70 13.38 -9.26
N ASP A 395 17.01 13.83 -8.22
CA ASP A 395 17.20 13.41 -6.83
C ASP A 395 15.87 12.85 -6.29
N PHE A 396 15.92 11.88 -5.36
CA PHE A 396 14.69 11.37 -4.74
C PHE A 396 14.32 12.13 -3.46
N TYR A 397 13.03 12.18 -3.18
CA TYR A 397 12.44 12.88 -2.05
C TYR A 397 11.55 11.95 -1.22
N VAL A 398 11.47 12.22 0.09
CA VAL A 398 10.68 11.43 1.04
C VAL A 398 9.84 12.36 1.92
N VAL A 399 8.53 12.12 1.94
CA VAL A 399 7.55 12.82 2.79
C VAL A 399 7.03 11.90 3.87
N LYS A 400 7.17 12.31 5.13
CA LYS A 400 6.42 11.69 6.23
C LYS A 400 5.18 12.53 6.57
N MET A 401 4.01 11.95 6.35
CA MET A 401 2.71 12.44 6.77
C MET A 401 2.26 11.76 8.07
N SER A 402 1.49 12.49 8.88
CA SER A 402 0.77 11.93 10.02
C SER A 402 -0.37 10.99 9.56
N PRO A 403 -1.00 10.20 10.46
CA PRO A 403 -2.13 9.32 10.10
C PRO A 403 -3.34 10.02 9.46
N LYS A 404 -3.40 11.35 9.57
CA LYS A 404 -4.44 12.19 8.98
C LYS A 404 -3.99 12.89 7.69
N GLY A 405 -2.85 12.49 7.11
CA GLY A 405 -2.27 13.11 5.92
C GLY A 405 -1.59 14.46 6.16
N ASN A 406 -1.37 14.90 7.40
CA ASN A 406 -0.74 16.21 7.66
C ASN A 406 0.79 16.09 7.77
N ILE A 407 1.57 16.96 7.11
CA ILE A 407 3.00 17.15 7.40
C ILE A 407 3.15 18.13 8.59
N PRO A 408 4.00 17.83 9.59
CA PRO A 408 4.41 18.82 10.59
C PRO A 408 5.08 20.06 9.95
N GLY A 409 4.78 21.29 10.39
CA GLY A 409 5.61 22.48 10.08
C GLY A 409 5.02 23.66 9.32
N GLY A 410 3.80 23.57 8.81
CA GLY A 410 3.09 24.75 8.27
C GLY A 410 3.44 25.11 6.83
N HIS A 411 3.92 24.16 6.03
CA HIS A 411 3.78 24.23 4.57
C HIS A 411 2.28 24.25 4.21
N GLN A 412 1.90 25.07 3.23
CA GLN A 412 0.51 25.15 2.77
C GLN A 412 0.22 23.96 1.87
N TRP A 413 -0.34 22.90 2.46
CA TRP A 413 -1.10 21.95 1.68
C TRP A 413 -2.37 22.63 1.22
N VAL A 414 -2.72 22.43 -0.03
CA VAL A 414 -4.04 22.77 -0.51
C VAL A 414 -4.89 21.49 -0.40
N GLU A 415 -5.97 21.56 0.38
CA GLU A 415 -6.93 20.47 0.50
C GLU A 415 -7.63 20.27 -0.84
N ASN A 416 -7.94 19.01 -1.19
CA ASN A 416 -8.51 18.63 -2.49
C ASN A 416 -9.76 19.47 -2.88
N ASP A 417 -10.56 19.84 -1.87
CA ASP A 417 -11.73 20.72 -2.01
C ASP A 417 -11.43 22.05 -2.73
N THR A 418 -10.16 22.46 -2.80
CA THR A 418 -9.73 23.71 -3.45
C THR A 418 -9.36 23.52 -4.93
N TYR A 419 -8.99 22.30 -5.36
CA TYR A 419 -8.56 22.01 -6.72
C TYR A 419 -9.61 21.35 -7.60
N GLY A 420 -10.70 20.86 -7.00
CA GLY A 420 -11.85 20.36 -7.74
C GLY A 420 -11.75 18.90 -8.17
N SER A 421 -10.70 18.16 -7.76
CA SER A 421 -10.71 16.71 -7.86
C SER A 421 -11.69 16.14 -6.83
N THR A 422 -12.56 15.25 -7.29
CA THR A 422 -13.64 14.68 -6.49
C THR A 422 -13.67 13.17 -6.64
N ILE A 423 -14.10 12.48 -5.59
CA ILE A 423 -14.38 11.05 -5.69
C ILE A 423 -15.83 10.85 -6.15
N ALA A 424 -16.01 10.01 -7.17
CA ALA A 424 -17.31 9.61 -7.67
C ALA A 424 -17.37 8.09 -7.86
N ASN A 425 -18.58 7.56 -8.06
CA ASN A 425 -18.71 6.18 -8.52
C ASN A 425 -18.25 6.09 -9.98
N ALA A 426 -17.53 5.03 -10.34
CA ALA A 426 -17.08 4.78 -11.72
C ALA A 426 -18.27 4.31 -12.59
N THR A 427 -19.19 5.22 -12.90
CA THR A 427 -20.38 4.89 -13.69
C THR A 427 -19.98 4.64 -15.13
N GLY A 428 -20.30 3.45 -15.66
CA GLY A 428 -19.93 3.06 -17.02
C GLY A 428 -18.81 2.02 -17.07
N LEU A 429 -18.18 1.69 -15.94
CA LEU A 429 -17.28 0.56 -15.84
C LEU A 429 -18.05 -0.74 -16.09
N THR A 430 -17.72 -1.44 -17.16
CA THR A 430 -18.35 -2.71 -17.54
C THR A 430 -17.31 -3.77 -17.78
N TYR A 431 -17.66 -5.04 -17.53
CA TYR A 431 -16.86 -6.12 -18.06
C TYR A 431 -17.02 -6.15 -19.57
N ALA A 432 -15.90 -6.10 -20.28
CA ALA A 432 -15.88 -6.67 -21.63
C ALA A 432 -16.02 -8.18 -21.48
N ASN A 433 -16.93 -8.80 -22.25
CA ASN A 433 -16.96 -10.25 -22.33
C ASN A 433 -15.65 -10.68 -22.99
N ALA A 434 -14.74 -11.31 -22.23
CA ALA A 434 -13.64 -12.06 -22.79
C ALA A 434 -14.23 -13.00 -23.86
N ASP A 435 -13.71 -12.91 -25.09
CA ASP A 435 -14.07 -13.86 -26.13
C ASP A 435 -13.70 -15.25 -25.60
N THR A 436 -14.65 -16.18 -25.64
CA THR A 436 -14.47 -17.58 -25.22
C THR A 436 -13.57 -18.37 -26.19
N ALA A 437 -12.57 -17.70 -26.77
CA ALA A 437 -11.75 -18.21 -27.85
C ALA A 437 -10.34 -18.61 -27.42
N ASP A 438 -9.96 -18.51 -26.14
CA ASP A 438 -8.67 -19.04 -25.69
C ASP A 438 -8.81 -20.36 -24.92
N THR A 439 -9.05 -21.41 -25.70
CA THR A 439 -8.63 -22.76 -25.35
C THR A 439 -7.38 -23.11 -26.17
N GLU A 440 -6.32 -22.31 -26.13
CA GLU A 440 -5.00 -22.84 -26.46
C GLU A 440 -4.54 -23.74 -25.31
N ALA A 441 -4.51 -25.02 -25.65
CA ALA A 441 -4.11 -26.10 -24.79
C ALA A 441 -2.70 -25.87 -24.26
N ASN A 442 -2.58 -25.69 -22.95
CA ASN A 442 -1.33 -26.02 -22.28
C ASN A 442 -1.13 -27.53 -22.49
N ALA A 443 -0.21 -27.88 -23.38
CA ALA A 443 0.13 -29.25 -23.71
C ALA A 443 0.76 -29.94 -22.49
N ASP A 444 -0.10 -30.54 -21.65
CA ASP A 444 0.27 -31.68 -20.84
C ASP A 444 -0.61 -32.88 -21.20
N THR A 445 0.07 -34.00 -21.41
CA THR A 445 -0.48 -35.24 -21.94
C THR A 445 -1.39 -35.96 -20.94
N ALA A 446 -2.52 -36.43 -21.45
CA ALA A 446 -3.42 -37.46 -20.91
C ALA A 446 -4.32 -37.08 -19.71
N ASP A 447 -5.63 -36.90 -19.97
CA ASP A 447 -6.61 -37.93 -19.61
C ASP A 447 -7.93 -37.73 -20.38
N THR A 448 -8.61 -38.85 -20.59
CA THR A 448 -9.83 -39.07 -21.36
C THR A 448 -11.11 -38.86 -20.52
N GLU A 449 -12.19 -38.47 -21.23
CA GLU A 449 -13.62 -38.69 -20.94
C GLU A 449 -14.47 -37.50 -20.41
N ALA A 450 -15.20 -36.91 -21.37
CA ALA A 450 -16.65 -36.71 -21.41
C ALA A 450 -17.48 -36.75 -20.10
N ASN A 451 -18.30 -35.71 -19.85
CA ASN A 451 -19.73 -35.65 -20.24
C ASN A 451 -20.60 -34.77 -19.29
N ALA A 452 -21.48 -33.99 -19.92
CA ALA A 452 -22.88 -33.65 -19.55
C ALA A 452 -23.25 -32.72 -18.37
N ASP A 453 -24.20 -31.83 -18.75
CA ASP A 453 -25.37 -31.31 -18.01
C ASP A 453 -25.09 -30.36 -16.81
N SER A 454 -25.92 -29.37 -16.49
CA SER A 454 -27.27 -28.98 -16.91
C SER A 454 -27.52 -27.54 -16.43
N ALA A 455 -28.52 -26.90 -17.02
CA ALA A 455 -29.15 -25.66 -16.54
C ALA A 455 -29.50 -25.69 -15.03
N ASP A 456 -29.49 -24.52 -14.37
CA ASP A 456 -30.71 -24.05 -13.72
C ASP A 456 -30.75 -22.53 -13.49
N THR A 457 -31.97 -22.05 -13.60
CA THR A 457 -32.54 -20.73 -13.36
C THR A 457 -32.76 -20.42 -11.87
N GLU A 458 -33.21 -19.18 -11.60
CA GLU A 458 -33.77 -18.62 -10.35
C GLU A 458 -32.78 -17.83 -9.47
N ALA A 459 -33.15 -16.73 -8.82
CA ALA A 459 -34.31 -15.86 -8.84
C ALA A 459 -33.93 -14.61 -8.04
N ALA A 460 -34.59 -13.49 -8.31
CA ALA A 460 -34.49 -12.27 -7.52
C ALA A 460 -34.92 -12.53 -6.06
N ALA A 461 -34.12 -12.06 -5.10
CA ALA A 461 -34.54 -11.84 -3.73
C ALA A 461 -34.34 -10.37 -3.37
N THR A 462 -35.47 -9.67 -3.24
CA THR A 462 -35.61 -8.38 -2.57
C THR A 462 -35.72 -8.62 -1.06
N ASP A 463 -34.86 -8.00 -0.25
CA ASP A 463 -35.22 -7.32 1.02
C ASP A 463 -33.94 -6.77 1.68
N ALA A 464 -33.86 -5.47 1.96
CA ALA A 464 -34.16 -4.82 3.26
C ALA A 464 -32.89 -4.31 3.94
N ASP A 465 -32.59 -3.04 3.69
CA ASP A 465 -32.20 -2.02 4.67
C ASP A 465 -31.44 -2.54 5.92
N SER A 466 -30.14 -2.82 5.76
CA SER A 466 -29.23 -3.04 6.88
C SER A 466 -28.60 -1.72 7.31
N VAL A 467 -29.25 -1.06 8.27
CA VAL A 467 -28.69 0.09 9.00
C VAL A 467 -27.38 -0.33 9.68
N PHE A 468 -26.28 0.31 9.28
CA PHE A 468 -24.95 0.12 9.84
C PHE A 468 -24.89 0.54 11.32
N TYR A 469 -24.59 -0.40 12.22
CA TYR A 469 -24.18 -0.08 13.59
C TYR A 469 -22.65 0.06 13.64
N VAL A 470 -22.16 1.27 13.94
CA VAL A 470 -20.78 1.51 14.35
C VAL A 470 -20.49 0.65 15.59
N VAL A 471 -19.58 -0.32 15.48
CA VAL A 471 -19.32 -1.29 16.55
C VAL A 471 -18.49 -0.64 17.67
N GLY A 472 -19.15 0.11 18.55
CA GLY A 472 -18.62 0.51 19.86
C GLY A 472 -18.63 -0.66 20.87
N PRO A 473 -18.02 -0.51 22.06
CA PRO A 473 -18.16 -1.51 23.11
C PRO A 473 -19.63 -1.70 23.48
N ALA A 474 -19.94 -2.81 24.17
CA ALA A 474 -21.21 -2.95 24.86
C ALA A 474 -21.48 -1.71 25.74
N PRO A 475 -22.73 -1.21 25.82
CA PRO A 475 -23.05 -0.03 26.60
C PRO A 475 -22.52 -0.14 28.04
N PHE A 476 -21.91 0.93 28.53
CA PHE A 476 -21.38 1.04 29.88
C PHE A 476 -21.83 2.37 30.50
N SER A 477 -21.95 2.42 31.83
CA SER A 477 -22.30 3.65 32.52
C SER A 477 -21.70 3.71 33.92
N PHE A 478 -21.12 4.87 34.27
CA PHE A 478 -20.59 5.14 35.59
C PHE A 478 -21.71 5.52 36.55
N THR A 479 -21.57 5.13 37.82
CA THR A 479 -22.56 5.48 38.84
C THR A 479 -22.34 6.90 39.31
N ASP A 480 -23.33 7.77 39.08
CA ASP A 480 -23.34 9.13 39.59
C ASP A 480 -23.22 9.17 41.11
N GLN A 481 -22.45 10.14 41.61
CA GLN A 481 -22.18 10.29 43.04
C GLN A 481 -22.72 11.62 43.55
N THR A 482 -23.41 11.56 44.69
CA THR A 482 -23.92 12.74 45.38
C THR A 482 -23.30 12.84 46.77
N ASN A 483 -23.42 14.00 47.40
CA ASN A 483 -22.93 14.22 48.75
C ASN A 483 -21.40 14.01 48.88
N VAL A 484 -20.63 14.40 47.88
CA VAL A 484 -19.16 14.29 47.94
C VAL A 484 -18.54 15.50 48.65
N ALA A 485 -17.40 15.27 49.31
CA ALA A 485 -16.62 16.34 49.94
C ALA A 485 -16.18 17.40 48.92
N LEU A 486 -16.04 18.65 49.37
CA LEU A 486 -15.59 19.77 48.53
C LEU A 486 -14.13 19.64 48.14
N SER A 487 -13.77 20.12 46.94
CA SER A 487 -12.38 20.20 46.44
C SER A 487 -11.57 18.92 46.62
N SER A 488 -12.24 17.77 46.57
CA SER A 488 -11.67 16.47 46.87
C SER A 488 -11.58 15.64 45.60
N THR A 489 -10.52 14.84 45.45
CA THR A 489 -10.42 13.90 44.33
C THR A 489 -11.40 12.76 44.54
N ILE A 490 -12.32 12.59 43.59
CA ILE A 490 -13.34 11.57 43.60
C ILE A 490 -13.06 10.60 42.45
N ASN A 491 -13.09 9.31 42.76
CA ASN A 491 -12.96 8.23 41.77
C ASN A 491 -14.32 7.56 41.55
N SER A 492 -14.63 7.22 40.31
CA SER A 492 -15.82 6.46 39.95
C SER A 492 -15.76 5.01 40.42
N ASN A 493 -16.84 4.25 40.25
CA ASN A 493 -16.77 2.80 40.18
C ASN A 493 -15.88 2.36 38.99
N ILE A 494 -15.32 1.15 39.09
CA ILE A 494 -14.53 0.53 38.03
C ILE A 494 -15.48 -0.26 37.13
N LEU A 495 -15.37 -0.09 35.81
CA LEU A 495 -16.19 -0.77 34.82
C LEU A 495 -15.31 -1.67 33.96
N GLN A 496 -15.79 -2.88 33.67
CA GLN A 496 -15.16 -3.71 32.63
C GLN A 496 -15.69 -3.29 31.26
N ILE A 497 -14.79 -3.01 30.33
CA ILE A 497 -15.16 -2.74 28.94
C ILE A 497 -15.21 -4.05 28.18
N THR A 498 -16.36 -4.36 27.59
CA THR A 498 -16.61 -5.61 26.85
C THR A 498 -17.22 -5.34 25.49
N GLY A 499 -17.24 -6.34 24.61
CA GLY A 499 -17.85 -6.24 23.28
C GLY A 499 -16.97 -5.55 22.23
N LEU A 500 -15.72 -5.23 22.57
CA LEU A 500 -14.75 -4.71 21.61
C LEU A 500 -14.19 -5.85 20.74
N LYS A 501 -14.31 -5.72 19.42
CA LYS A 501 -13.64 -6.62 18.45
C LYS A 501 -12.18 -6.24 18.20
N HIS A 502 -11.86 -4.94 18.31
CA HIS A 502 -10.50 -4.37 18.25
C HIS A 502 -10.31 -3.35 19.38
N PRO A 503 -9.07 -2.99 19.76
CA PRO A 503 -8.82 -1.98 20.79
C PRO A 503 -9.43 -0.63 20.40
N ALA A 504 -10.08 0.05 21.34
CA ALA A 504 -10.76 1.31 21.09
C ALA A 504 -9.95 2.49 21.63
N GLN A 505 -9.92 3.59 20.87
CA GLN A 505 -9.39 4.85 21.36
C GLN A 505 -10.34 5.47 22.39
N MET A 506 -9.78 6.09 23.42
CA MET A 506 -10.55 6.81 24.43
C MET A 506 -10.39 8.32 24.32
N TRP A 507 -11.48 9.04 24.56
CA TRP A 507 -11.47 10.48 24.77
C TRP A 507 -12.08 10.76 26.13
N ILE A 508 -11.44 11.63 26.94
CA ILE A 508 -12.03 12.17 28.15
C ILE A 508 -12.14 13.69 28.09
N GLN A 509 -13.22 14.24 28.63
CA GLN A 509 -13.39 15.66 28.88
C GLN A 509 -13.63 15.90 30.37
N ASN A 510 -12.95 16.91 30.91
CA ASN A 510 -13.12 17.39 32.28
C ASN A 510 -12.75 16.39 33.38
N GLY A 511 -11.89 15.40 33.11
CA GLY A 511 -11.43 14.43 34.11
C GLY A 511 -10.14 13.73 33.71
N ASN A 512 -9.72 12.75 34.51
CA ASN A 512 -8.67 11.80 34.17
C ASN A 512 -9.23 10.37 34.22
N TYR A 513 -8.59 9.44 33.54
CA TYR A 513 -8.90 8.01 33.62
C TYR A 513 -7.63 7.18 33.84
N ARG A 514 -7.82 5.95 34.29
CA ARG A 514 -6.80 4.89 34.31
C ARG A 514 -7.38 3.59 33.75
N ILE A 515 -6.50 2.73 33.24
CA ILE A 515 -6.85 1.40 32.73
C ILE A 515 -6.15 0.36 33.59
N CYS A 516 -6.87 -0.70 33.95
CA CYS A 516 -6.36 -1.78 34.78
C CYS A 516 -6.60 -3.14 34.13
N SER A 517 -5.73 -4.09 34.48
CA SER A 517 -5.83 -5.48 34.00
C SER A 517 -6.73 -6.35 34.88
N ASP A 518 -7.17 -5.86 36.04
CA ASP A 518 -8.01 -6.57 36.99
C ASP A 518 -9.13 -5.69 37.57
N ALA A 519 -10.20 -6.34 38.06
CA ALA A 519 -11.41 -5.69 38.55
C ALA A 519 -11.22 -4.84 39.81
N ALA A 520 -10.15 -5.08 40.58
CA ALA A 520 -9.81 -4.29 41.76
C ALA A 520 -8.91 -3.09 41.43
N CYS A 521 -8.47 -2.96 40.17
CA CYS A 521 -7.44 -2.01 39.75
C CYS A 521 -6.13 -2.15 40.56
N SER A 522 -5.76 -3.38 40.94
CA SER A 522 -4.50 -3.64 41.66
C SER A 522 -3.26 -3.54 40.77
N SER A 523 -3.43 -3.78 39.47
CA SER A 523 -2.42 -3.66 38.42
C SER A 523 -2.88 -2.66 37.37
N GLU A 524 -2.19 -1.52 37.28
CA GLU A 524 -2.46 -0.48 36.28
C GLU A 524 -1.75 -0.81 34.96
N VAL A 525 -2.52 -0.85 33.87
CA VAL A 525 -2.01 -0.89 32.48
C VAL A 525 -1.66 0.52 32.03
N GLN A 526 -2.51 1.48 32.38
CA GLN A 526 -2.29 2.90 32.14
C GLN A 526 -2.63 3.65 33.43
N THR A 527 -1.66 4.40 33.96
CA THR A 527 -1.90 5.27 35.11
C THR A 527 -2.69 6.51 34.74
N TRP A 528 -3.15 7.26 35.74
CA TRP A 528 -4.05 8.39 35.58
C TRP A 528 -3.58 9.41 34.53
N THR A 529 -4.39 9.63 33.50
CA THR A 529 -4.08 10.53 32.39
C THR A 529 -5.32 11.24 31.87
N SER A 530 -5.13 12.35 31.15
CA SER A 530 -6.16 12.99 30.31
C SER A 530 -5.81 12.90 28.82
N SER A 531 -4.84 12.07 28.44
CA SER A 531 -4.46 11.87 27.05
C SER A 531 -5.60 11.20 26.27
N ASN A 532 -5.89 11.70 25.08
CA ASN A 532 -6.89 11.11 24.19
C ASN A 532 -6.27 10.14 23.17
N ARG A 533 -5.07 9.61 23.46
CA ARG A 533 -4.31 8.74 22.54
C ARG A 533 -4.04 7.34 23.11
N ILE A 534 -4.65 6.98 24.23
CA ILE A 534 -4.48 5.65 24.83
C ILE A 534 -5.59 4.73 24.36
N LEU A 535 -5.21 3.51 23.99
CA LEU A 535 -6.12 2.45 23.58
C LEU A 535 -6.54 1.60 24.78
N ILE A 536 -7.81 1.20 24.81
CA ILE A 536 -8.33 0.20 25.74
C ILE A 536 -8.70 -1.08 24.98
N TYR A 537 -8.30 -2.22 25.51
CA TYR A 537 -8.54 -3.55 24.93
C TYR A 537 -9.79 -4.19 25.53
N ASN A 538 -10.38 -5.13 24.79
CA ASN A 538 -11.51 -5.90 25.28
C ASN A 538 -11.18 -6.58 26.63
N ASN A 539 -12.13 -6.56 27.56
CA ASN A 539 -12.03 -7.10 28.92
C ASN A 539 -11.12 -6.34 29.89
N GLN A 540 -10.56 -5.18 29.51
CA GLN A 540 -9.86 -4.30 30.46
C GLN A 540 -10.83 -3.48 31.31
N TYR A 541 -10.32 -2.97 32.43
CA TYR A 541 -11.11 -2.23 33.42
C TYR A 541 -10.78 -0.74 33.38
N LEU A 542 -11.82 0.10 33.35
CA LEU A 542 -11.73 1.54 33.24
C LEU A 542 -12.24 2.21 34.53
N GLN A 543 -11.49 3.19 35.01
CA GLN A 543 -11.93 4.06 36.10
C GLN A 543 -11.62 5.51 35.76
N ILE A 544 -12.55 6.41 36.08
CA ILE A 544 -12.39 7.84 35.89
C ILE A 544 -12.32 8.57 37.24
N ARG A 545 -11.70 9.75 37.23
CA ARG A 545 -11.60 10.63 38.40
C ARG A 545 -11.72 12.08 38.04
N ARG A 546 -12.15 12.87 39.02
CA ARG A 546 -12.15 14.33 38.97
C ARG A 546 -12.11 14.92 40.38
N THR A 547 -11.57 16.13 40.52
CA THR A 547 -11.72 16.94 41.74
C THR A 547 -13.11 17.59 41.77
N SER A 548 -13.87 17.34 42.84
CA SER A 548 -15.20 17.94 43.06
C SER A 548 -15.15 19.47 43.19
N ALA A 549 -16.30 20.12 42.99
CA ALA A 549 -16.41 21.57 43.11
C ALA A 549 -16.05 22.09 44.51
N GLY A 550 -15.64 23.37 44.60
CA GLY A 550 -15.35 24.05 45.86
C GLY A 550 -16.57 24.64 46.57
N THR A 551 -17.77 24.46 46.00
CA THR A 551 -19.03 25.02 46.49
C THR A 551 -20.06 23.91 46.72
N ASN A 552 -20.94 24.09 47.71
CA ASN A 552 -22.03 23.16 48.02
C ASN A 552 -23.05 23.09 46.88
N ASN A 553 -23.82 21.99 46.84
CA ASN A 553 -24.90 21.77 45.87
C ASN A 553 -24.47 21.99 44.40
N THR A 554 -23.21 21.74 44.08
CA THR A 554 -22.65 22.01 42.76
C THR A 554 -22.36 20.69 42.06
N ALA A 555 -23.04 20.48 40.93
CA ALA A 555 -22.80 19.34 40.06
C ALA A 555 -21.60 19.60 39.13
N SER A 556 -20.79 18.58 38.90
CA SER A 556 -19.68 18.57 37.94
C SER A 556 -19.69 17.26 37.18
N THR A 557 -19.41 17.29 35.89
CA THR A 557 -19.50 16.10 35.03
C THR A 557 -18.18 15.76 34.36
N VAL A 558 -17.96 14.47 34.10
CA VAL A 558 -16.89 13.94 33.24
C VAL A 558 -17.56 13.22 32.08
N SER A 559 -17.20 13.58 30.86
CA SER A 559 -17.63 12.81 29.68
C SER A 559 -16.48 11.94 29.21
N ILE A 560 -16.76 10.67 28.95
CA ILE A 560 -15.78 9.72 28.42
C ILE A 560 -16.36 8.94 27.26
N TRP A 561 -15.57 8.80 26.22
CA TRP A 561 -15.87 8.03 25.03
C TRP A 561 -14.91 6.85 24.96
N VAL A 562 -15.44 5.68 24.64
CA VAL A 562 -14.67 4.48 24.27
C VAL A 562 -15.14 4.09 22.87
N GLY A 563 -14.33 4.39 21.86
CA GLY A 563 -14.79 4.36 20.47
C GLY A 563 -15.97 5.32 20.26
N ALA A 564 -17.07 4.81 19.69
CA ALA A 564 -18.29 5.58 19.46
C ALA A 564 -19.22 5.69 20.69
N THR A 565 -19.01 4.87 21.73
CA THR A 565 -19.89 4.83 22.91
C THR A 565 -19.46 5.87 23.94
N LYS A 566 -20.40 6.71 24.37
CA LYS A 566 -20.19 7.79 25.36
C LYS A 566 -20.96 7.52 26.65
N ASP A 567 -20.34 7.83 27.78
CA ASP A 567 -21.02 7.98 29.06
C ASP A 567 -20.69 9.34 29.71
N VAL A 568 -21.58 9.82 30.58
CA VAL A 568 -21.39 11.04 31.36
C VAL A 568 -21.56 10.72 32.83
N TRP A 569 -20.48 10.88 33.58
CA TRP A 569 -20.46 10.68 35.03
C TRP A 569 -20.62 12.00 35.76
N SER A 570 -21.60 12.09 36.66
CA SER A 570 -21.91 13.27 37.45
C SER A 570 -21.49 13.11 38.92
N ILE A 571 -20.95 14.19 39.48
CA ILE A 571 -20.58 14.29 40.88
C ILE A 571 -21.20 15.56 41.46
N THR A 572 -21.99 15.42 42.52
CA THR A 572 -22.62 16.54 43.23
C THR A 572 -22.07 16.66 44.64
N THR A 573 -21.58 17.85 45.00
CA THR A 573 -21.04 18.16 46.33
C THR A 573 -22.12 18.13 47.41
N LEU A 574 -21.67 17.97 48.67
CA LEU A 574 -22.53 18.03 49.87
C LEU A 574 -23.44 19.28 49.89
N PRO A 575 -24.64 19.18 50.49
CA PRO A 575 -25.57 20.29 50.68
C PRO A 575 -25.00 21.47 51.47
#